data_AF-A0A0C3DMC2-F1
#
_entry.id   AF-A0A0C3DMC2-F1
#
_cell.length_a   1.000
_cell.length_b   1.000
_cell.length_c   1.000
_cell.angle_alpha   90.00
_cell.angle_beta   90.00
_cell.angle_gamma   90.00
#
_symmetry.space_group_name_H-M   'P 1'
#
loop_
_entity.id
_entity.type
_entity.pdbx_description
1 polymer ?
#
loop_
_entity_poly.entity_id
_entity_poly.type
_entity_poly.pdbx_seq_one_letter_code
_entity_poly.pdbx_strand_id
1 'polypeptide(L)'
;MSSFTLIGFFALAGGKCVVSTKSSKVHYCFYTTSIQCTAGIDIPAEIHIYSPYNDVPHPKDTIAFVIAKAFCPPNDTALLNAYHLIPVPGNPTETEYQMQHVPDCPYPFVSGIGAVSSTEVLPDGVTKAFSVLVGDYIRDGTKSSTVQCTFNSSKPQWSNTPLPNANSSIHFFGTVADVSSAGTICIDIENIAMNIGPNTNESASPQTSKTLPVKRCRFNAIAMNLPKSPSLHQNIPSSPTSNAASSSSVPRQPTPSLSRPIPIGATPLISSLLSSSDGTMVTAPSLAPSAIPSPVYGAATLDMSCHSHDLSIGSPLSDGVQSPIDPACVSTSTPPLKPTTPALSVKAHGKRKAIAPKDVE
;
A
#
# COMPACT_ATOMS: atom_id res chain seq x y z
N MET A 1 5.84 -19.53 -11.12
CA MET A 1 6.30 -18.36 -10.34
C MET A 1 5.08 -17.58 -9.94
N SER A 2 5.02 -17.06 -8.71
CA SER A 2 3.89 -16.24 -8.26
C SER A 2 4.42 -14.99 -7.56
N SER A 3 3.66 -13.90 -7.66
CA SER A 3 3.97 -12.63 -7.00
C SER A 3 2.70 -11.80 -6.86
N PHE A 4 2.62 -10.96 -5.83
CA PHE A 4 1.55 -9.98 -5.65
C PHE A 4 2.11 -8.67 -5.12
N THR A 5 2.10 -7.63 -5.96
CA THR A 5 2.72 -6.34 -5.69
C THR A 5 1.67 -5.24 -5.73
N LEU A 6 1.67 -4.38 -4.71
CA LEU A 6 0.93 -3.11 -4.65
C LEU A 6 1.87 -1.93 -4.90
N ILE A 7 1.39 -0.97 -5.68
CA ILE A 7 2.13 0.19 -6.15
C ILE A 7 1.22 1.41 -6.04
N GLY A 8 1.53 2.37 -5.18
CA GLY A 8 0.66 3.54 -5.02
C GLY A 8 1.07 4.47 -3.90
N PHE A 9 0.21 5.45 -3.62
CA PHE A 9 0.38 6.39 -2.52
C PHE A 9 -0.37 5.91 -1.28
N PHE A 10 0.32 5.89 -0.13
CA PHE A 10 -0.24 5.43 1.14
C PHE A 10 0.00 6.46 2.23
N ALA A 11 -1.01 6.73 3.04
CA ALA A 11 -0.87 7.53 4.25
C ALA A 11 -0.24 6.68 5.36
N LEU A 12 0.86 7.15 5.94
CA LEU A 12 1.59 6.45 6.99
C LEU A 12 1.12 6.91 8.37
N ALA A 13 0.82 5.96 9.25
CA ALA A 13 0.50 6.21 10.65
C ALA A 13 1.23 5.21 11.57
N GLY A 14 1.32 5.54 12.86
CA GLY A 14 1.85 4.62 13.87
C GLY A 14 3.30 4.19 13.67
N GLY A 15 4.12 5.03 13.01
CA GLY A 15 5.51 4.75 12.68
C GLY A 15 6.33 4.33 13.90
N LYS A 16 6.91 3.13 13.86
CA LYS A 16 7.83 2.64 14.89
C LYS A 16 8.93 1.78 14.27
N CYS A 17 10.16 1.92 14.75
CA CYS A 17 11.23 1.03 14.33
C CYS A 17 11.48 -0.06 15.39
N VAL A 18 11.63 -1.29 14.92
CA VAL A 18 11.71 -2.52 15.74
C VAL A 18 12.93 -3.32 15.27
N VAL A 19 13.55 -4.02 16.23
CA VAL A 19 14.69 -4.92 15.96
C VAL A 19 14.21 -6.36 16.01
N SER A 20 14.40 -7.11 14.93
CA SER A 20 14.24 -8.57 14.94
C SER A 20 15.51 -9.22 15.50
N THR A 21 15.35 -10.17 16.42
CA THR A 21 16.45 -10.89 17.06
C THR A 21 16.58 -12.34 16.59
N LYS A 22 15.80 -12.77 15.59
CA LYS A 22 15.67 -14.20 15.24
C LYS A 22 16.91 -14.82 14.59
N SER A 23 17.73 -14.07 13.85
CA SER A 23 18.90 -14.63 13.14
C SER A 23 20.06 -13.65 13.03
N SER A 24 19.76 -12.40 12.70
CA SER A 24 20.67 -11.25 12.76
C SER A 24 19.87 -10.05 13.27
N LYS A 25 20.55 -9.05 13.85
CA LYS A 25 19.88 -7.81 14.25
C LYS A 25 19.47 -7.07 12.98
N VAL A 26 18.23 -7.27 12.57
CA VAL A 26 17.65 -6.55 11.43
C VAL A 26 16.69 -5.51 11.98
N HIS A 27 16.84 -4.29 11.50
CA HIS A 27 16.01 -3.16 11.85
C HIS A 27 14.94 -2.97 10.78
N TYR A 28 13.73 -2.68 11.24
CA TYR A 28 12.59 -2.44 10.39
C TYR A 28 11.81 -1.27 10.92
N CYS A 29 11.15 -0.52 10.04
CA CYS A 29 10.11 0.41 10.45
C CYS A 29 8.74 -0.11 10.01
N PHE A 30 7.78 0.01 10.93
CA PHE A 30 6.41 -0.43 10.80
C PHE A 30 5.49 0.77 10.73
N TYR A 31 4.53 0.72 9.83
CA TYR A 31 3.47 1.72 9.70
C TYR A 31 2.12 1.02 9.57
N THR A 32 1.10 1.59 10.20
CA THR A 32 -0.30 1.26 9.91
C THR A 32 -0.79 2.15 8.78
N THR A 33 -1.57 1.60 7.85
CA THR A 33 -2.14 2.31 6.70
C THR A 33 -3.46 1.66 6.28
N SER A 34 -4.06 2.13 5.20
CA SER A 34 -5.16 1.47 4.51
C SER A 34 -4.89 1.39 3.01
N ILE A 35 -5.46 0.36 2.37
CA ILE A 35 -5.55 0.25 0.91
C ILE A 35 -6.92 0.83 0.53
N GLN A 36 -6.91 1.94 -0.20
CA GLN A 36 -8.13 2.59 -0.68
C GLN A 36 -8.67 1.84 -1.90
N CYS A 37 -9.95 1.44 -1.86
CA CYS A 37 -10.63 0.79 -2.96
C CYS A 37 -11.49 1.80 -3.74
N THR A 38 -11.66 1.58 -5.05
CA THR A 38 -12.51 2.44 -5.88
C THR A 38 -13.99 2.49 -5.45
N ALA A 39 -14.47 1.45 -4.75
CA ALA A 39 -15.80 1.38 -4.17
C ALA A 39 -15.97 2.24 -2.90
N GLY A 40 -14.91 2.92 -2.43
CA GLY A 40 -14.92 3.74 -1.21
C GLY A 40 -14.77 2.94 0.08
N ILE A 41 -14.37 1.66 -0.02
CA ILE A 41 -14.02 0.81 1.13
C ILE A 41 -12.52 0.90 1.37
N ASP A 42 -12.11 0.99 2.63
CA ASP A 42 -10.70 0.97 3.02
C ASP A 42 -10.35 -0.38 3.67
N ILE A 43 -9.29 -1.02 3.17
CA ILE A 43 -8.78 -2.28 3.74
C ILE A 43 -7.64 -1.94 4.71
N PRO A 44 -7.72 -2.35 5.99
CA PRO A 44 -6.63 -2.14 6.94
C PRO A 44 -5.34 -2.80 6.46
N ALA A 45 -4.21 -2.12 6.60
CA ALA A 45 -2.92 -2.65 6.18
C ALA A 45 -1.77 -2.25 7.11
N GLU A 46 -0.73 -3.08 7.12
CA GLU A 46 0.53 -2.83 7.82
C GLU A 46 1.69 -2.83 6.82
N ILE A 47 2.40 -1.72 6.72
CA ILE A 47 3.65 -1.61 5.98
C ILE A 47 4.81 -1.99 6.87
N HIS A 48 5.68 -2.81 6.31
CA HIS A 48 6.94 -3.24 6.87
C HIS A 48 8.05 -2.93 5.87
N ILE A 49 9.07 -2.18 6.28
CA ILE A 49 10.23 -1.87 5.44
C ILE A 49 11.52 -2.06 6.23
N TYR A 50 12.55 -2.58 5.57
CA TYR A 50 13.90 -2.64 6.13
C TYR A 50 14.44 -1.23 6.35
N SER A 51 15.01 -0.98 7.53
CA SER A 51 15.59 0.31 7.87
C SER A 51 17.03 0.19 8.38
N PRO A 52 17.86 1.23 8.19
CA PRO A 52 19.15 1.32 8.86
C PRO A 52 19.03 1.36 10.40
N TYR A 53 20.15 1.14 11.08
CA TYR A 53 20.25 1.38 12.52
C TYR A 53 19.99 2.87 12.83
N ASN A 54 19.16 3.15 13.84
CA ASN A 54 18.70 4.49 14.22
C ASN A 54 17.91 5.26 13.14
N ASP A 55 17.25 4.56 12.22
CA ASP A 55 16.30 5.22 11.33
C ASP A 55 15.15 5.85 12.13
N VAL A 56 14.65 6.99 11.64
CA VAL A 56 13.58 7.75 12.28
C VAL A 56 12.30 7.51 11.49
N PRO A 57 11.25 6.92 12.11
CA PRO A 57 9.97 6.74 11.43
C PRO A 57 9.43 8.07 10.89
N HIS A 58 8.81 8.03 9.73
CA HIS A 58 8.14 9.20 9.18
C HIS A 58 6.99 9.68 10.11
N PRO A 59 6.74 11.01 10.17
CA PRO A 59 5.63 11.56 10.94
C PRO A 59 4.28 10.96 10.51
N LYS A 60 3.30 11.02 11.41
CA LYS A 60 1.92 10.64 11.11
C LYS A 60 1.37 11.49 9.94
N ASP A 61 0.52 10.87 9.12
CA ASP A 61 -0.17 11.47 7.99
C ASP A 61 0.80 11.84 6.83
N THR A 62 2.06 11.37 6.91
CA THR A 62 2.99 11.38 5.78
C THR A 62 2.46 10.49 4.67
N ILE A 63 2.22 11.06 3.49
CA ILE A 63 1.90 10.28 2.30
C ILE A 63 3.20 9.85 1.62
N ALA A 64 3.32 8.57 1.27
CA ALA A 64 4.49 8.02 0.62
C ALA A 64 4.09 7.21 -0.62
N PHE A 65 4.90 7.30 -1.68
CA PHE A 65 4.87 6.36 -2.79
C PHE A 65 5.51 5.04 -2.34
N VAL A 66 4.74 3.96 -2.36
CA VAL A 66 5.15 2.65 -1.86
C VAL A 66 5.08 1.63 -2.98
N ILE A 67 6.12 0.80 -3.04
CA ILE A 67 6.13 -0.43 -3.83
C ILE A 67 6.38 -1.60 -2.87
N ALA A 68 5.39 -2.47 -2.73
CA ALA A 68 5.40 -3.52 -1.73
C ALA A 68 4.85 -4.84 -2.24
N LYS A 69 5.44 -5.95 -1.77
CA LYS A 69 4.79 -7.26 -1.85
C LYS A 69 3.65 -7.32 -0.86
N ALA A 70 2.53 -7.88 -1.27
CA ALA A 70 1.31 -7.88 -0.47
C ALA A 70 0.86 -9.29 -0.13
N PHE A 71 0.34 -9.45 1.09
CA PHE A 71 -0.45 -10.60 1.52
C PHE A 71 -1.75 -10.06 2.10
N CYS A 72 -2.86 -10.43 1.49
CA CYS A 72 -4.19 -9.97 1.83
C CYS A 72 -5.00 -11.19 2.28
N PRO A 73 -5.04 -11.49 3.59
CA PRO A 73 -5.94 -12.50 4.14
C PRO A 73 -7.39 -12.02 4.04
N PRO A 74 -8.37 -12.93 3.86
CA PRO A 74 -9.78 -12.54 3.84
C PRO A 74 -10.22 -11.96 5.19
N ASN A 75 -10.89 -10.80 5.16
CA ASN A 75 -11.44 -10.10 6.35
C ASN A 75 -10.40 -9.77 7.45
N ASP A 76 -9.13 -9.61 7.09
CA ASP A 76 -8.06 -9.32 8.06
C ASP A 76 -7.09 -8.30 7.47
N THR A 77 -6.15 -7.83 8.30
CA THR A 77 -5.21 -6.76 7.96
C THR A 77 -4.23 -7.23 6.90
N ALA A 78 -4.16 -6.49 5.79
CA ALA A 78 -3.20 -6.75 4.72
C ALA A 78 -1.76 -6.48 5.20
N LEU A 79 -0.83 -7.36 4.84
CA LEU A 79 0.58 -7.22 5.20
C LEU A 79 1.37 -6.79 3.96
N LEU A 80 1.99 -5.62 4.02
CA LEU A 80 2.76 -5.02 2.94
C LEU A 80 4.25 -5.06 3.30
N ASN A 81 5.05 -5.82 2.56
CA ASN A 81 6.50 -5.83 2.70
C ASN A 81 7.11 -4.92 1.63
N ALA A 82 7.31 -3.66 2.01
CA ALA A 82 7.81 -2.62 1.13
C ALA A 82 9.31 -2.78 0.86
N TYR A 83 9.68 -2.58 -0.39
CA TYR A 83 11.08 -2.48 -0.82
C TYR A 83 11.40 -1.09 -1.38
N HIS A 84 10.37 -0.29 -1.69
CA HIS A 84 10.49 1.15 -1.87
C HIS A 84 9.40 1.86 -1.06
N LEU A 85 9.81 2.87 -0.28
CA LEU A 85 8.94 3.82 0.41
C LEU A 85 9.60 5.19 0.24
N ILE A 86 8.93 6.06 -0.51
CA ILE A 86 9.45 7.39 -0.85
C ILE A 86 8.42 8.41 -0.35
N PRO A 87 8.68 9.11 0.77
CA PRO A 87 7.76 10.12 1.27
C PRO A 87 7.59 11.23 0.23
N VAL A 88 6.35 11.68 0.06
CA VAL A 88 6.05 12.88 -0.73
C VAL A 88 6.67 14.09 -0.02
N PRO A 89 7.39 14.98 -0.72
CA PRO A 89 7.97 16.17 -0.10
C PRO A 89 6.90 17.10 0.49
N GLY A 90 7.23 17.79 1.57
CA GLY A 90 6.35 18.76 2.24
C GLY A 90 6.16 18.44 3.71
N ASN A 91 5.35 19.26 4.38
CA ASN A 91 5.02 19.06 5.79
C ASN A 91 3.62 18.43 5.92
N PRO A 92 3.49 17.19 6.43
CA PRO A 92 2.21 16.50 6.53
C PRO A 92 1.21 17.16 7.48
N THR A 93 1.64 18.11 8.32
CA THR A 93 0.73 18.86 9.21
C THR A 93 0.01 20.02 8.51
N GLU A 94 0.42 20.39 7.29
CA GLU A 94 -0.18 21.48 6.54
C GLU A 94 -1.49 21.03 5.86
N THR A 95 -2.55 21.83 5.98
CA THR A 95 -3.86 21.54 5.40
C THR A 95 -3.81 21.35 3.88
N GLU A 96 -2.88 22.04 3.23
CA GLU A 96 -2.68 22.07 1.78
C GLU A 96 -1.69 21.00 1.28
N TYR A 97 -1.09 20.21 2.18
CA TYR A 97 -0.11 19.18 1.85
C TYR A 97 -0.63 18.18 0.80
N GLN A 98 -1.84 17.66 1.01
CA GLN A 98 -2.44 16.69 0.09
C GLN A 98 -2.77 17.31 -1.27
N MET A 99 -3.26 18.56 -1.27
CA MET A 99 -3.71 19.22 -2.50
C MET A 99 -2.54 19.68 -3.38
N GLN A 100 -1.42 20.10 -2.78
CA GLN A 100 -0.31 20.70 -3.52
C GLN A 100 0.79 19.71 -3.89
N HIS A 101 1.03 18.68 -3.07
CA HIS A 101 2.20 17.82 -3.22
C HIS A 101 1.87 16.40 -3.65
N VAL A 102 0.66 15.91 -3.40
CA VAL A 102 0.30 14.51 -3.65
C VAL A 102 -0.30 14.38 -5.05
N PRO A 103 0.21 13.46 -5.88
CA PRO A 103 -0.41 13.17 -7.18
C PRO A 103 -1.84 12.67 -7.03
N ASP A 104 -2.70 13.03 -7.98
CA ASP A 104 -4.09 12.57 -8.06
C ASP A 104 -4.15 11.10 -8.53
N CYS A 105 -3.74 10.20 -7.64
CA CYS A 105 -3.72 8.76 -7.82
C CYS A 105 -4.05 8.08 -6.49
N PRO A 106 -5.32 8.18 -6.03
CA PRO A 106 -5.71 7.71 -4.70
C PRO A 106 -5.73 6.18 -4.59
N TYR A 107 -5.96 5.47 -5.69
CA TYR A 107 -6.08 4.01 -5.70
C TYR A 107 -4.76 3.35 -6.10
N PRO A 108 -4.22 2.43 -5.29
CA PRO A 108 -2.99 1.74 -5.64
C PRO A 108 -3.23 0.79 -6.82
N PHE A 109 -2.23 0.76 -7.71
CA PHE A 109 -2.12 -0.24 -8.75
C PHE A 109 -1.65 -1.57 -8.18
N VAL A 110 -2.08 -2.63 -8.84
CA VAL A 110 -1.81 -4.00 -8.48
C VAL A 110 -1.12 -4.65 -9.66
N SER A 111 -0.03 -5.37 -9.41
CA SER A 111 0.59 -6.26 -10.38
C SER A 111 0.80 -7.62 -9.77
N GLY A 112 0.28 -8.68 -10.40
CA GLY A 112 0.37 -10.01 -9.84
C GLY A 112 0.58 -11.09 -10.90
N ILE A 113 1.24 -12.16 -10.48
CA ILE A 113 1.37 -13.42 -11.23
C ILE A 113 0.85 -14.53 -10.34
N GLY A 114 -0.06 -15.34 -10.84
CA GLY A 114 -0.65 -16.42 -10.05
C GLY A 114 -1.38 -17.45 -10.91
N ALA A 115 -1.88 -18.48 -10.23
CA ALA A 115 -2.63 -19.56 -10.86
C ALA A 115 -4.14 -19.30 -10.71
N VAL A 116 -4.88 -19.40 -11.82
CA VAL A 116 -6.33 -19.24 -11.83
C VAL A 116 -6.97 -20.42 -11.11
N SER A 117 -7.74 -20.18 -10.05
CA SER A 117 -8.39 -21.23 -9.26
C SER A 117 -9.87 -21.43 -9.61
N SER A 118 -10.57 -20.36 -10.02
CA SER A 118 -11.96 -20.42 -10.45
C SER A 118 -12.28 -19.31 -11.45
N THR A 119 -13.35 -19.49 -12.23
CA THR A 119 -13.84 -18.52 -13.22
C THR A 119 -15.35 -18.50 -13.21
N GLU A 120 -15.96 -17.34 -13.36
CA GLU A 120 -17.41 -17.16 -13.44
C GLU A 120 -17.78 -15.94 -14.29
N VAL A 121 -19.02 -15.91 -14.75
CA VAL A 121 -19.65 -14.70 -15.29
C VAL A 121 -20.65 -14.23 -14.24
N LEU A 122 -20.54 -12.97 -13.81
CA LEU A 122 -21.38 -12.40 -12.78
C LEU A 122 -22.85 -12.27 -13.26
N PRO A 123 -23.82 -12.05 -12.35
CA PRO A 123 -25.24 -11.99 -12.69
C PRO A 123 -25.64 -10.91 -13.71
N ASP A 124 -24.79 -9.91 -13.92
CA ASP A 124 -24.99 -8.89 -14.95
C ASP A 124 -24.78 -9.41 -16.39
N GLY A 125 -24.24 -10.63 -16.53
CA GLY A 125 -23.99 -11.29 -17.81
C GLY A 125 -22.85 -10.69 -18.63
N VAL A 126 -22.21 -9.61 -18.15
CA VAL A 126 -21.17 -8.88 -18.88
C VAL A 126 -19.87 -8.74 -18.08
N THR A 127 -19.92 -8.86 -16.76
CA THR A 127 -18.71 -8.86 -15.94
C THR A 127 -18.21 -10.29 -15.79
N LYS A 128 -16.98 -10.49 -16.26
CA LYS A 128 -16.26 -11.75 -16.13
C LYS A 128 -15.39 -11.65 -14.88
N ALA A 129 -15.46 -12.66 -14.02
CA ALA A 129 -14.69 -12.74 -12.79
C ALA A 129 -13.89 -14.04 -12.74
N PHE A 130 -12.73 -14.02 -12.10
CA PHE A 130 -11.95 -15.21 -11.84
C PHE A 130 -11.09 -15.02 -10.61
N SER A 131 -10.84 -16.10 -9.87
CA SER A 131 -9.98 -16.07 -8.70
C SER A 131 -8.56 -16.47 -9.06
N VAL A 132 -7.59 -15.79 -8.48
CA VAL A 132 -6.16 -16.04 -8.70
C VAL A 132 -5.51 -16.33 -7.36
N LEU A 133 -4.89 -17.51 -7.24
CA LEU A 133 -4.02 -17.85 -6.14
C LEU A 133 -2.64 -17.23 -6.40
N VAL A 134 -2.26 -16.29 -5.54
CA VAL A 134 -0.94 -15.64 -5.54
C VAL A 134 -0.18 -16.01 -4.28
N GLY A 135 1.14 -16.03 -4.33
CA GLY A 135 1.99 -16.31 -3.18
C GLY A 135 3.34 -15.63 -3.25
N ASP A 136 3.82 -15.19 -2.10
CA ASP A 136 5.08 -14.46 -1.94
C ASP A 136 5.72 -14.77 -0.58
N TYR A 137 7.02 -14.49 -0.46
CA TYR A 137 7.71 -14.52 0.83
C TYR A 137 7.56 -13.18 1.52
N ILE A 138 6.78 -13.13 2.59
CA ILE A 138 6.42 -11.90 3.31
C ILE A 138 6.75 -12.05 4.78
N ARG A 139 7.56 -11.11 5.27
CA ARG A 139 8.16 -11.12 6.61
C ARG A 139 9.03 -12.37 6.78
N ASP A 140 8.56 -13.35 7.55
CA ASP A 140 9.34 -14.54 7.95
C ASP A 140 8.86 -15.83 7.27
N GLY A 141 7.99 -15.75 6.26
CA GLY A 141 7.45 -16.97 5.64
C GLY A 141 6.74 -16.77 4.31
N THR A 142 6.53 -17.88 3.61
CA THR A 142 5.69 -17.93 2.41
C THR A 142 4.23 -17.76 2.82
N LYS A 143 3.57 -16.80 2.20
CA LYS A 143 2.15 -16.53 2.38
C LYS A 143 1.44 -16.56 1.04
N SER A 144 0.20 -17.02 1.02
CA SER A 144 -0.61 -17.09 -0.20
C SER A 144 -1.93 -16.39 0.01
N SER A 145 -2.31 -15.55 -0.94
CA SER A 145 -3.61 -14.90 -1.00
C SER A 145 -4.38 -15.39 -2.20
N THR A 146 -5.71 -15.41 -2.08
CA THR A 146 -6.59 -15.47 -3.23
C THR A 146 -7.05 -14.04 -3.50
N VAL A 147 -7.03 -13.60 -4.75
CA VAL A 147 -7.63 -12.34 -5.19
C VAL A 147 -8.67 -12.63 -6.25
N GLN A 148 -9.76 -11.85 -6.27
CA GLN A 148 -10.76 -11.93 -7.34
C GLN A 148 -10.42 -10.86 -8.36
N CYS A 149 -10.27 -11.23 -9.62
CA CYS A 149 -10.02 -10.29 -10.70
C CYS A 149 -11.27 -10.22 -11.58
N THR A 150 -11.66 -9.01 -11.96
CA THR A 150 -12.87 -8.75 -12.74
C THR A 150 -12.57 -7.88 -13.95
N PHE A 151 -13.29 -8.11 -15.05
CA PHE A 151 -13.31 -7.17 -16.17
C PHE A 151 -14.67 -7.19 -16.86
N ASN A 152 -15.09 -6.04 -17.38
CA ASN A 152 -16.38 -5.89 -18.03
C ASN A 152 -16.26 -6.07 -19.55
N SER A 153 -16.87 -7.13 -20.10
CA SER A 153 -16.82 -7.45 -21.54
C SER A 153 -17.64 -6.51 -22.43
N SER A 154 -18.44 -5.60 -21.86
CA SER A 154 -19.06 -4.51 -22.63
C SER A 154 -18.04 -3.45 -23.07
N LYS A 155 -16.89 -3.33 -22.37
CA LYS A 155 -15.80 -2.43 -22.78
C LYS A 155 -15.13 -2.99 -24.05
N PRO A 156 -14.90 -2.17 -25.09
CA PRO A 156 -14.36 -2.65 -26.37
C PRO A 156 -13.08 -3.50 -26.26
N GLN A 157 -12.15 -3.11 -25.38
CA GLN A 157 -10.89 -3.83 -25.17
C GLN A 157 -11.07 -5.25 -24.62
N TRP A 158 -12.20 -5.52 -23.94
CA TRP A 158 -12.49 -6.79 -23.27
C TRP A 158 -13.51 -7.66 -23.99
N SER A 159 -14.22 -7.12 -24.98
CA SER A 159 -15.32 -7.79 -25.70
C SER A 159 -14.95 -9.20 -26.20
N ASN A 160 -13.73 -9.36 -26.72
CA ASN A 160 -13.23 -10.62 -27.26
C ASN A 160 -12.25 -11.34 -26.34
N THR A 161 -12.08 -10.88 -25.09
CA THR A 161 -11.15 -11.51 -24.15
C THR A 161 -11.82 -12.72 -23.49
N PRO A 162 -11.30 -13.95 -23.68
CA PRO A 162 -11.85 -15.13 -23.04
C PRO A 162 -11.56 -15.11 -21.53
N LEU A 163 -12.31 -15.90 -20.75
CA LEU A 163 -11.91 -16.20 -19.39
C LEU A 163 -10.61 -17.03 -19.41
N PRO A 164 -9.65 -16.75 -18.51
CA PRO A 164 -8.48 -17.61 -18.35
C PRO A 164 -8.86 -19.05 -18.04
N ASN A 165 -8.09 -20.03 -18.51
CA ASN A 165 -8.36 -21.42 -18.16
C ASN A 165 -8.07 -21.67 -16.67
N ALA A 166 -8.85 -22.52 -16.02
CA ALA A 166 -8.53 -22.99 -14.68
C ALA A 166 -7.13 -23.62 -14.64
N ASN A 167 -6.40 -23.38 -13.55
CA ASN A 167 -5.01 -23.76 -13.33
C ASN A 167 -3.98 -23.15 -14.30
N SER A 168 -4.40 -22.25 -15.20
CA SER A 168 -3.44 -21.49 -16.01
C SER A 168 -2.72 -20.45 -15.14
N SER A 169 -1.46 -20.20 -15.48
CA SER A 169 -0.67 -19.13 -14.88
C SER A 169 -0.87 -17.86 -15.70
N ILE A 170 -1.17 -16.75 -15.04
CA ILE A 170 -1.45 -15.46 -15.67
C ILE A 170 -0.63 -14.35 -15.01
N HIS A 171 -0.45 -13.24 -15.71
CA HIS A 171 -0.10 -11.95 -15.13
C HIS A 171 -1.32 -11.04 -15.27
N PHE A 172 -1.60 -10.30 -14.23
CA PHE A 172 -2.67 -9.31 -14.20
C PHE A 172 -2.12 -7.99 -13.68
N PHE A 173 -2.69 -6.91 -14.19
CA PHE A 173 -2.44 -5.55 -13.75
C PHE A 173 -3.76 -4.79 -13.70
N GLY A 174 -3.96 -3.98 -12.67
CA GLY A 174 -5.21 -3.26 -12.44
C GLY A 174 -5.20 -2.44 -11.18
N THR A 175 -6.38 -2.09 -10.66
CA THR A 175 -6.57 -1.33 -9.43
C THR A 175 -7.42 -2.09 -8.44
N VAL A 176 -7.28 -1.77 -7.15
CA VAL A 176 -8.11 -2.38 -6.10
C VAL A 176 -9.52 -1.79 -6.18
N ALA A 177 -10.48 -2.61 -6.58
CA ALA A 177 -11.83 -2.14 -6.86
C ALA A 177 -12.71 -2.16 -5.61
N ASP A 178 -12.74 -3.30 -4.92
CA ASP A 178 -13.70 -3.61 -3.85
C ASP A 178 -13.20 -4.79 -2.98
N VAL A 179 -14.00 -5.23 -2.01
CA VAL A 179 -13.83 -6.47 -1.26
C VAL A 179 -15.08 -7.33 -1.45
N SER A 180 -14.89 -8.58 -1.90
CA SER A 180 -16.01 -9.51 -2.08
C SER A 180 -16.68 -9.85 -0.75
N SER A 181 -17.88 -10.43 -0.80
CA SER A 181 -18.58 -10.92 0.39
C SER A 181 -17.81 -11.99 1.17
N ALA A 182 -16.83 -12.65 0.55
CA ALA A 182 -15.93 -13.59 1.19
C ALA A 182 -14.75 -12.92 1.92
N GLY A 183 -14.61 -11.59 1.82
CA GLY A 183 -13.47 -10.83 2.35
C GLY A 183 -12.27 -10.78 1.42
N THR A 184 -12.40 -11.29 0.19
CA THR A 184 -11.30 -11.34 -0.79
C THR A 184 -11.21 -10.01 -1.54
N ILE A 185 -10.00 -9.50 -1.74
CA ILE A 185 -9.81 -8.28 -2.53
C ILE A 185 -10.22 -8.51 -3.99
N CYS A 186 -11.02 -7.58 -4.51
CA CYS A 186 -11.44 -7.50 -5.91
C CYS A 186 -10.54 -6.53 -6.68
N ILE A 187 -10.05 -6.95 -7.83
CA ILE A 187 -9.17 -6.18 -8.71
C ILE A 187 -9.90 -5.91 -10.03
N ASP A 188 -10.11 -4.64 -10.39
CA ASP A 188 -10.56 -4.29 -11.74
C ASP A 188 -9.35 -4.36 -12.68
N ILE A 189 -9.41 -5.25 -13.66
CA ILE A 189 -8.28 -5.52 -14.54
C ILE A 189 -8.18 -4.44 -15.62
N GLU A 190 -6.97 -3.91 -15.77
CA GLU A 190 -6.58 -3.03 -16.86
C GLU A 190 -5.76 -3.78 -17.92
N ASN A 191 -4.97 -4.77 -17.52
CA ASN A 191 -4.17 -5.60 -18.43
C ASN A 191 -4.07 -7.04 -17.91
N ILE A 192 -4.13 -8.01 -18.84
CA ILE A 192 -3.94 -9.43 -18.55
C ILE A 192 -3.06 -10.07 -19.62
N ALA A 193 -2.09 -10.87 -19.18
CA ALA A 193 -1.33 -11.76 -20.04
C ALA A 193 -1.58 -13.21 -19.60
N MET A 194 -2.07 -14.02 -20.55
CA MET A 194 -2.48 -15.40 -20.31
C MET A 194 -1.33 -16.38 -20.60
N ASN A 195 -1.37 -17.55 -19.95
CA ASN A 195 -0.43 -18.66 -20.18
C ASN A 195 1.05 -18.31 -19.94
N ILE A 196 1.32 -17.62 -18.82
CA ILE A 196 2.68 -17.23 -18.45
C ILE A 196 3.37 -18.39 -17.76
N GLY A 197 4.29 -19.03 -18.47
CA GLY A 197 5.12 -20.09 -17.94
C GLY A 197 5.77 -20.89 -19.05
N PRO A 198 6.68 -21.81 -18.72
CA PRO A 198 7.20 -22.74 -19.70
C PRO A 198 6.05 -23.58 -20.25
N ASN A 199 5.76 -23.45 -21.54
CA ASN A 199 4.92 -24.37 -22.28
C ASN A 199 5.64 -25.72 -22.25
N THR A 200 5.33 -26.60 -21.31
CA THR A 200 5.93 -27.94 -21.20
C THR A 200 5.60 -28.85 -22.40
N ASN A 201 4.96 -28.33 -23.44
CA ASN A 201 4.56 -29.07 -24.64
C ASN A 201 5.53 -28.93 -25.83
N GLU A 202 6.62 -28.16 -25.72
CA GLU A 202 7.63 -28.13 -26.78
C GLU A 202 8.71 -29.19 -26.56
N SER A 203 8.49 -30.36 -27.17
CA SER A 203 9.56 -31.27 -27.57
C SER A 203 10.45 -30.51 -28.58
N ALA A 204 11.54 -29.93 -28.08
CA ALA A 204 12.40 -29.04 -28.84
C ALA A 204 13.08 -29.75 -30.03
N SER A 205 12.79 -29.27 -31.24
CA SER A 205 13.69 -29.45 -32.38
C SER A 205 14.75 -28.34 -32.38
N PRO A 206 16.04 -28.63 -32.64
CA PRO A 206 17.10 -27.64 -32.56
C PRO A 206 17.09 -26.71 -33.77
N GLN A 207 16.64 -25.46 -33.61
CA GLN A 207 16.84 -24.41 -34.61
C GLN A 207 17.99 -23.48 -34.21
N THR A 208 19.10 -23.65 -34.89
CA THR A 208 20.25 -22.74 -34.92
C THR A 208 19.95 -21.54 -35.82
N SER A 209 19.77 -20.35 -35.25
CA SER A 209 20.12 -19.11 -35.96
C SER A 209 20.77 -18.13 -35.01
N LYS A 210 22.03 -17.79 -35.32
CA LYS A 210 22.85 -16.81 -34.61
C LYS A 210 22.59 -15.44 -35.23
N THR A 211 22.03 -14.51 -34.47
CA THR A 211 22.04 -13.08 -34.82
C THR A 211 22.78 -12.29 -33.75
N LEU A 212 23.59 -11.35 -34.24
CA LEU A 212 24.53 -10.53 -33.45
C LEU A 212 23.79 -9.46 -32.62
N PRO A 213 24.29 -9.14 -31.41
CA PRO A 213 23.62 -8.19 -30.51
C PRO A 213 23.81 -6.75 -30.98
N VAL A 214 22.71 -6.08 -31.34
CA VAL A 214 22.69 -4.63 -31.63
C VAL A 214 22.54 -3.86 -30.32
N LYS A 215 23.51 -2.98 -30.04
CA LYS A 215 23.57 -2.13 -28.84
C LYS A 215 22.52 -1.01 -28.95
N ARG A 216 21.39 -1.14 -28.24
CA ARG A 216 20.33 -0.11 -28.20
C ARG A 216 20.55 0.90 -27.07
N CYS A 217 20.35 2.18 -27.38
CA CYS A 217 20.31 3.28 -26.42
C CYS A 217 19.20 3.04 -25.38
N ARG A 218 19.46 3.39 -24.10
CA ARG A 218 18.61 2.96 -22.99
C ARG A 218 17.30 3.74 -22.88
N PHE A 219 17.26 5.03 -23.22
CA PHE A 219 16.00 5.81 -23.32
C PHE A 219 16.22 7.01 -24.25
N ASN A 220 15.59 7.03 -25.43
CA ASN A 220 15.44 8.22 -26.28
C ASN A 220 13.96 8.40 -26.57
N ALA A 221 13.35 9.48 -26.07
CA ALA A 221 12.01 9.88 -26.46
C ALA A 221 12.10 10.61 -27.81
N ILE A 222 11.78 9.91 -28.90
CA ILE A 222 11.65 10.52 -30.23
C ILE A 222 10.19 10.92 -30.40
N ALA A 223 9.85 12.15 -30.02
CA ALA A 223 8.63 12.78 -30.49
C ALA A 223 8.83 13.06 -31.99
N MET A 224 8.13 12.35 -32.86
CA MET A 224 8.13 12.71 -34.29
C MET A 224 7.55 14.12 -34.41
N ASN A 225 8.39 15.07 -34.82
CA ASN A 225 7.93 16.40 -35.21
C ASN A 225 7.00 16.23 -36.41
N LEU A 226 5.68 16.31 -36.16
CA LEU A 226 4.71 16.46 -37.24
C LEU A 226 5.06 17.73 -38.03
N PRO A 227 5.12 17.67 -39.37
CA PRO A 227 5.42 18.85 -40.18
C PRO A 227 4.43 19.96 -39.86
N LYS A 228 4.98 21.11 -39.45
CA LYS A 228 4.27 22.35 -39.18
C LYS A 228 3.46 22.70 -40.43
N SER A 229 2.13 22.58 -40.36
CA SER A 229 1.24 23.03 -41.44
C SER A 229 1.57 24.48 -41.77
N PRO A 230 1.77 24.84 -43.05
CA PRO A 230 1.98 26.24 -43.43
C PRO A 230 0.73 27.03 -43.05
N SER A 231 0.92 28.03 -42.19
CA SER A 231 -0.09 29.01 -41.84
C SER A 231 -0.50 29.77 -43.10
N LEU A 232 -1.71 29.50 -43.61
CA LEU A 232 -2.35 30.40 -44.54
C LEU A 232 -2.68 31.71 -43.80
N HIS A 233 -1.97 32.76 -44.17
CA HIS A 233 -2.31 34.14 -43.84
C HIS A 233 -3.74 34.42 -44.30
N GLN A 234 -4.69 34.47 -43.36
CA GLN A 234 -6.01 35.04 -43.60
C GLN A 234 -6.02 36.46 -43.06
N ASN A 235 -5.79 37.41 -43.97
CA ASN A 235 -6.02 38.83 -43.77
C ASN A 235 -7.49 39.05 -43.44
N ILE A 236 -7.80 39.50 -42.22
CA ILE A 236 -9.11 40.03 -41.87
C ILE A 236 -8.95 41.55 -41.64
N PRO A 237 -9.58 42.41 -42.44
CA PRO A 237 -9.56 43.85 -42.23
C PRO A 237 -10.45 44.24 -41.05
N SER A 238 -9.90 45.09 -40.19
CA SER A 238 -10.61 45.82 -39.14
C SER A 238 -11.44 46.98 -39.70
N SER A 239 -12.68 47.11 -39.21
CA SER A 239 -13.50 48.34 -39.28
C SER A 239 -14.38 48.48 -38.02
N PRO A 240 -14.79 49.71 -37.64
CA PRO A 240 -15.14 50.03 -36.26
C PRO A 240 -16.62 50.41 -36.03
N THR A 241 -17.00 50.45 -34.74
CA THR A 241 -18.05 51.27 -34.11
C THR A 241 -19.51 51.16 -34.59
N SER A 242 -20.42 50.75 -33.69
CA SER A 242 -21.62 51.57 -33.37
C SER A 242 -22.35 51.08 -32.12
N ASN A 243 -23.03 52.05 -31.51
CA ASN A 243 -23.69 52.08 -30.21
C ASN A 243 -25.03 51.32 -30.17
N ALA A 244 -25.52 51.25 -28.92
CA ALA A 244 -26.91 51.47 -28.50
C ALA A 244 -27.83 50.25 -28.37
N ALA A 245 -28.21 50.04 -27.11
CA ALA A 245 -29.55 49.82 -26.58
C ALA A 245 -30.53 49.00 -27.43
N SER A 246 -31.03 47.90 -26.86
CA SER A 246 -32.47 47.70 -26.68
C SER A 246 -32.76 46.58 -25.70
N SER A 247 -33.66 46.92 -24.79
CA SER A 247 -34.46 46.08 -23.91
C SER A 247 -35.11 44.88 -24.62
N SER A 248 -35.02 43.69 -24.03
CA SER A 248 -36.04 42.66 -24.24
C SER A 248 -36.30 41.90 -22.93
N SER A 249 -37.53 42.07 -22.46
CA SER A 249 -38.20 41.37 -21.37
C SER A 249 -38.13 39.84 -21.49
N VAL A 250 -37.65 39.17 -20.44
CA VAL A 250 -37.80 37.73 -20.25
C VAL A 250 -39.11 37.46 -19.50
N PRO A 251 -40.04 36.65 -20.04
CA PRO A 251 -41.25 36.27 -19.32
C PRO A 251 -40.94 35.22 -18.25
N ARG A 252 -41.45 35.48 -17.04
CA ARG A 252 -41.48 34.55 -15.90
C ARG A 252 -42.16 33.24 -16.31
N GLN A 253 -41.44 32.14 -16.17
CA GLN A 253 -41.99 30.79 -16.25
C GLN A 253 -42.58 30.42 -14.88
N PRO A 254 -43.85 29.95 -14.80
CA PRO A 254 -44.44 29.51 -13.54
C PRO A 254 -43.93 28.13 -13.12
N THR A 255 -43.47 28.04 -11.88
CA THR A 255 -43.22 26.83 -11.10
C THR A 255 -44.51 26.05 -10.86
N PRO A 256 -44.60 24.75 -11.22
CA PRO A 256 -45.61 23.86 -10.67
C PRO A 256 -45.12 23.27 -9.33
N SER A 257 -45.65 23.77 -8.22
CA SER A 257 -45.57 23.12 -6.91
C SER A 257 -46.59 21.98 -6.86
N LEU A 258 -46.13 20.75 -7.12
CA LEU A 258 -46.91 19.54 -6.87
C LEU A 258 -46.53 18.97 -5.50
N SER A 259 -47.29 19.34 -4.47
CA SER A 259 -47.32 18.65 -3.20
C SER A 259 -48.17 17.39 -3.34
N ARG A 260 -47.54 16.22 -3.27
CA ARG A 260 -48.22 14.92 -3.12
C ARG A 260 -47.93 14.39 -1.71
N PRO A 261 -48.95 14.02 -0.92
CA PRO A 261 -48.76 13.46 0.41
C PRO A 261 -48.27 12.01 0.32
N ILE A 262 -47.20 11.70 1.05
CA ILE A 262 -46.74 10.33 1.29
C ILE A 262 -47.62 9.70 2.38
N PRO A 263 -48.18 8.50 2.18
CA PRO A 263 -48.89 7.79 3.24
C PRO A 263 -47.89 7.23 4.25
N ILE A 264 -48.06 7.61 5.52
CA ILE A 264 -47.34 7.06 6.67
C ILE A 264 -47.83 5.62 6.88
N GLY A 265 -47.04 4.67 6.37
CA GLY A 265 -47.15 3.26 6.72
C GLY A 265 -46.40 2.98 8.01
N ALA A 266 -47.14 2.53 9.03
CA ALA A 266 -46.65 2.17 10.35
C ALA A 266 -45.57 1.08 10.28
N THR A 267 -44.45 1.31 10.96
CA THR A 267 -43.48 0.27 11.36
C THR A 267 -43.48 0.17 12.89
N PRO A 268 -43.46 -1.04 13.46
CA PRO A 268 -43.53 -1.23 14.90
C PRO A 268 -42.19 -0.93 15.57
N LEU A 269 -42.27 -0.21 16.69
CA LEU A 269 -41.20 0.02 17.66
C LEU A 269 -40.72 -1.32 18.22
N ILE A 270 -39.46 -1.67 17.95
CA ILE A 270 -38.72 -2.65 18.76
C ILE A 270 -37.98 -1.86 19.83
N SER A 271 -38.49 -1.97 21.06
CA SER A 271 -37.85 -1.51 22.27
C SER A 271 -36.53 -2.27 22.49
N SER A 272 -35.40 -1.57 22.44
CA SER A 272 -34.14 -2.06 23.00
C SER A 272 -34.04 -1.58 24.44
N LEU A 273 -34.13 -2.53 25.37
CA LEU A 273 -33.93 -2.33 26.80
C LEU A 273 -32.44 -2.10 27.07
N LEU A 274 -32.18 -1.04 27.82
CA LEU A 274 -30.96 -0.80 28.56
C LEU A 274 -30.68 -1.97 29.51
N SER A 275 -29.51 -2.59 29.36
CA SER A 275 -28.90 -3.38 30.43
C SER A 275 -27.51 -2.81 30.71
N SER A 276 -27.45 -2.04 31.80
CA SER A 276 -26.25 -1.73 32.54
C SER A 276 -25.67 -3.01 33.14
N SER A 277 -24.39 -3.30 32.88
CA SER A 277 -23.63 -4.21 33.73
C SER A 277 -22.21 -3.69 33.94
N ASP A 278 -21.78 -3.92 35.17
CA ASP A 278 -20.71 -3.27 35.90
C ASP A 278 -19.30 -3.50 35.37
N GLY A 279 -18.45 -2.54 35.73
CA GLY A 279 -17.03 -2.55 35.45
C GLY A 279 -16.26 -3.68 36.13
N THR A 280 -15.18 -4.10 35.47
CA THR A 280 -14.06 -4.77 36.12
C THR A 280 -12.78 -4.36 35.39
N MET A 281 -11.97 -3.55 36.06
CA MET A 281 -10.65 -3.15 35.57
C MET A 281 -9.70 -4.34 35.63
N VAL A 282 -9.28 -4.84 34.47
CA VAL A 282 -8.20 -5.83 34.35
C VAL A 282 -6.90 -5.07 34.09
N THR A 283 -6.05 -5.02 35.12
CA THR A 283 -4.70 -4.47 35.05
C THR A 283 -3.74 -5.52 34.46
N ALA A 284 -3.08 -5.20 33.35
CA ALA A 284 -2.06 -6.05 32.73
C ALA A 284 -0.73 -5.96 33.50
N PRO A 285 -0.01 -7.08 33.72
CA PRO A 285 1.31 -7.03 34.31
C PRO A 285 2.38 -6.69 33.26
N SER A 286 3.13 -5.63 33.56
CA SER A 286 4.36 -5.20 32.88
C SER A 286 5.51 -6.16 33.24
N LEU A 287 6.14 -6.76 32.22
CA LEU A 287 7.32 -7.60 32.37
C LEU A 287 8.59 -6.73 32.25
N ALA A 288 9.36 -6.66 33.33
CA ALA A 288 10.69 -6.05 33.35
C ALA A 288 11.74 -6.99 32.70
N PRO A 289 12.69 -6.47 31.91
CA PRO A 289 13.76 -7.27 31.32
C PRO A 289 14.90 -7.54 32.32
N SER A 290 15.33 -8.80 32.38
CA SER A 290 16.48 -9.26 33.15
C SER A 290 17.78 -8.97 32.38
N ALA A 291 18.75 -8.33 33.03
CA ALA A 291 20.07 -8.06 32.48
C ALA A 291 20.98 -9.28 32.59
N ILE A 292 21.56 -9.71 31.47
CA ILE A 292 22.63 -10.73 31.42
C ILE A 292 23.81 -10.12 30.63
N PRO A 293 25.06 -10.32 31.09
CA PRO A 293 26.22 -9.58 30.59
C PRO A 293 26.65 -10.00 29.18
N SER A 294 27.10 -9.01 28.41
CA SER A 294 27.65 -9.12 27.06
C SER A 294 28.99 -9.87 27.04
N PRO A 295 29.20 -10.82 26.10
CA PRO A 295 30.54 -11.24 25.74
C PRO A 295 31.14 -10.26 24.71
N VAL A 296 32.35 -9.82 25.00
CA VAL A 296 33.23 -9.07 24.09
C VAL A 296 33.74 -10.06 23.04
N TYR A 297 33.39 -9.87 21.77
CA TYR A 297 34.07 -10.53 20.65
C TYR A 297 34.26 -9.56 19.48
N GLY A 298 35.46 -9.67 18.90
CA GLY A 298 36.12 -8.66 18.06
C GLY A 298 35.48 -8.38 16.71
N ALA A 299 35.75 -7.17 16.24
CA ALA A 299 35.38 -6.65 14.93
C ALA A 299 35.96 -7.50 13.80
N ALA A 300 35.08 -8.05 12.96
CA ALA A 300 35.41 -8.44 11.60
C ALA A 300 34.87 -7.35 10.67
N THR A 301 35.79 -6.54 10.15
CA THR A 301 35.55 -5.50 9.15
C THR A 301 35.21 -6.19 7.82
N LEU A 302 33.95 -6.11 7.39
CA LEU A 302 33.57 -6.41 6.01
C LEU A 302 33.48 -5.08 5.25
N ASP A 303 34.59 -4.79 4.57
CA ASP A 303 34.75 -3.67 3.66
C ASP A 303 33.93 -3.93 2.38
N MET A 304 32.77 -3.31 2.27
CA MET A 304 32.00 -3.25 1.03
C MET A 304 32.36 -1.94 0.33
N SER A 305 33.56 -1.92 -0.25
CA SER A 305 34.05 -0.81 -1.07
C SER A 305 33.22 -0.74 -2.35
N CYS A 306 32.35 0.26 -2.44
CA CYS A 306 31.80 0.74 -3.71
C CYS A 306 32.88 1.62 -4.34
N HIS A 307 33.57 1.13 -5.36
CA HIS A 307 34.48 1.94 -6.18
C HIS A 307 33.68 2.97 -6.97
N SER A 308 33.55 4.17 -6.39
CA SER A 308 33.18 5.38 -7.11
C SER A 308 34.44 5.95 -7.76
N HIS A 309 34.48 6.04 -9.08
CA HIS A 309 35.53 6.79 -9.77
C HIS A 309 35.37 8.27 -9.47
N ASP A 310 36.36 8.80 -8.76
CA ASP A 310 36.55 10.21 -8.43
C ASP A 310 36.91 11.01 -9.71
N LEU A 311 36.13 12.05 -10.02
CA LEU A 311 36.52 13.10 -10.95
C LEU A 311 36.81 14.35 -10.12
N SER A 312 38.10 14.55 -9.86
CA SER A 312 38.66 15.71 -9.17
C SER A 312 38.55 16.96 -10.03
N ILE A 313 37.86 17.99 -9.54
CA ILE A 313 37.99 19.37 -10.02
C ILE A 313 38.16 20.32 -8.82
N GLY A 314 39.40 20.82 -8.71
CA GLY A 314 39.91 22.03 -8.07
C GLY A 314 39.07 22.84 -7.07
N SER A 315 39.68 23.03 -5.89
CA SER A 315 39.43 24.14 -4.93
C SER A 315 39.78 25.51 -5.54
N PRO A 316 39.32 26.62 -4.90
CA PRO A 316 40.27 27.31 -4.03
C PRO A 316 39.70 27.84 -2.70
N LEU A 317 40.62 27.87 -1.73
CA LEU A 317 40.80 28.72 -0.55
C LEU A 317 39.75 29.80 -0.26
N SER A 318 39.30 29.86 1.01
CA SER A 318 39.26 31.11 1.79
C SER A 318 39.21 30.82 3.29
N ASP A 319 39.98 31.65 4.00
CA ASP A 319 40.34 31.62 5.42
C ASP A 319 39.18 31.89 6.39
N GLY A 320 39.38 31.44 7.64
CA GLY A 320 39.26 32.38 8.75
C GLY A 320 38.34 32.01 9.92
N VAL A 321 38.97 32.04 11.10
CA VAL A 321 38.43 32.36 12.43
C VAL A 321 37.95 31.20 13.31
N GLN A 322 38.90 30.78 14.17
CA GLN A 322 38.68 30.13 15.46
C GLN A 322 38.15 31.13 16.50
N SER A 323 37.28 30.66 17.40
CA SER A 323 37.23 31.13 18.80
C SER A 323 36.63 30.04 19.70
N PRO A 324 37.19 29.81 20.89
CA PRO A 324 36.75 28.77 21.83
C PRO A 324 35.86 29.35 22.93
N ILE A 325 34.87 28.59 23.43
CA ILE A 325 34.25 28.84 24.74
C ILE A 325 34.07 27.50 25.48
N ASP A 326 34.49 27.55 26.74
CA ASP A 326 34.69 26.50 27.73
C ASP A 326 33.43 25.75 28.21
N PRO A 327 33.63 24.60 28.89
CA PRO A 327 32.58 23.77 29.47
C PRO A 327 32.26 24.18 30.92
N ALA A 328 30.97 24.17 31.27
CA ALA A 328 30.53 24.30 32.67
C ALA A 328 29.95 22.97 33.19
N CYS A 329 30.68 22.38 34.15
CA CYS A 329 30.21 21.42 35.13
C CYS A 329 28.97 21.93 35.88
N VAL A 330 27.95 21.08 36.08
CA VAL A 330 27.25 20.98 37.37
C VAL A 330 26.80 19.53 37.60
N SER A 331 27.34 18.97 38.67
CA SER A 331 26.98 17.72 39.32
C SER A 331 25.68 17.87 40.12
N THR A 332 24.85 16.84 40.22
CA THR A 332 24.24 16.45 41.51
C THR A 332 23.62 15.05 41.43
N SER A 333 24.28 14.15 42.17
CA SER A 333 23.84 12.82 42.54
C SER A 333 22.70 12.85 43.55
N THR A 334 21.68 12.02 43.37
CA THR A 334 20.77 11.60 44.46
C THR A 334 20.58 10.08 44.37
N PRO A 335 20.85 9.30 45.45
CA PRO A 335 20.73 7.84 45.44
C PRO A 335 19.28 7.37 45.70
N PRO A 336 18.90 6.17 45.20
CA PRO A 336 17.54 5.66 45.38
C PRO A 336 17.36 4.95 46.74
N LEU A 337 16.23 5.23 47.38
CA LEU A 337 15.73 4.51 48.55
C LEU A 337 15.20 3.12 48.16
N LYS A 338 15.58 2.13 48.96
CA LYS A 338 15.28 0.70 48.83
C LYS A 338 14.08 0.34 49.70
N PRO A 339 13.00 -0.27 49.17
CA PRO A 339 11.99 -0.90 50.01
C PRO A 339 12.13 -2.44 50.04
N THR A 340 12.16 -2.93 51.28
CA THR A 340 12.15 -4.31 51.76
C THR A 340 10.99 -5.14 51.22
N THR A 341 11.26 -6.37 50.76
CA THR A 341 10.24 -7.38 50.41
C THR A 341 10.13 -8.44 51.51
N PRO A 342 8.93 -8.80 51.99
CA PRO A 342 8.71 -10.00 52.78
C PRO A 342 8.42 -11.21 51.87
N ALA A 343 9.03 -12.35 52.22
CA ALA A 343 8.81 -13.63 51.58
C ALA A 343 7.51 -14.27 52.05
N LEU A 344 6.68 -14.75 51.12
CA LEU A 344 5.63 -15.74 51.41
C LEU A 344 5.55 -16.77 50.27
N SER A 345 5.77 -18.01 50.66
CA SER A 345 5.71 -19.23 49.86
C SER A 345 4.30 -19.81 49.93
N VAL A 346 3.67 -20.11 48.79
CA VAL A 346 2.57 -21.09 48.73
C VAL A 346 2.63 -21.87 47.40
N LYS A 347 2.83 -23.19 47.52
CA LYS A 347 2.62 -24.20 46.48
C LYS A 347 1.12 -24.36 46.21
N ALA A 348 0.71 -24.45 44.95
CA ALA A 348 -0.55 -25.10 44.58
C ALA A 348 -0.44 -25.84 43.23
N HIS A 349 -0.62 -27.16 43.30
CA HIS A 349 -0.87 -28.06 42.18
C HIS A 349 -2.30 -27.89 41.67
N GLY A 350 -2.50 -27.90 40.35
CA GLY A 350 -3.83 -27.93 39.75
C GLY A 350 -3.82 -28.64 38.38
N LYS A 351 -4.04 -29.96 38.40
CA LYS A 351 -4.39 -30.76 37.22
C LYS A 351 -5.76 -30.30 36.69
N ARG A 352 -5.89 -30.06 35.38
CA ARG A 352 -7.20 -30.03 34.70
C ARG A 352 -7.29 -31.14 33.66
N LYS A 353 -8.45 -31.79 33.72
CA LYS A 353 -8.87 -33.03 33.09
C LYS A 353 -9.57 -32.70 31.78
N ALA A 354 -9.25 -33.42 30.71
CA ALA A 354 -9.92 -33.32 29.42
C ALA A 354 -11.35 -33.87 29.50
N ILE A 355 -12.29 -33.20 28.85
CA ILE A 355 -13.67 -33.65 28.63
C ILE A 355 -13.85 -33.81 27.11
N ALA A 356 -14.24 -35.01 26.70
CA ALA A 356 -14.56 -35.36 25.32
C ALA A 356 -16.00 -34.94 24.96
N PRO A 357 -16.30 -34.65 23.67
CA PRO A 357 -17.65 -34.30 23.22
C PRO A 357 -18.53 -35.54 23.10
N LYS A 358 -19.82 -35.38 23.42
CA LYS A 358 -20.88 -36.35 23.15
C LYS A 358 -21.48 -36.06 21.78
N ASP A 359 -21.58 -37.11 20.97
CA ASP A 359 -22.42 -37.18 19.79
C ASP A 359 -23.90 -37.04 20.18
N VAL A 360 -24.65 -36.30 19.36
CA VAL A 360 -26.12 -36.30 19.36
C VAL A 360 -26.55 -36.73 17.97
N GLU A 361 -27.39 -37.76 17.97
CA GLU A 361 -27.98 -38.49 16.86
C GLU A 361 -29.04 -37.67 16.10
#